data_AF-A0A968ICD5-F1
#
_entry.id   AF-A0A968ICD5-F1
#
_cell.length_a   1.000
_cell.length_b   1.000
_cell.length_c   1.000
_cell.angle_alpha   90.00
_cell.angle_beta   90.00
_cell.angle_gamma   90.00
#
_symmetry.space_group_name_H-M   'P 1'
#
loop_
_entity.id
_entity.type
_entity.pdbx_description
1 polymer ?
#
loop_
_entity_poly.entity_id
_entity_poly.type
_entity_poly.pdbx_seq_one_letter_code
_entity_poly.pdbx_strand_id
1 'polypeptide(L)'
;MNRVTVPIKEISANLKTNKTYLPAYILIVAALGFGFFSRLVSVFTYTTFDIGGAPDQVRDAFLYMNMWQGNLPILGPESSKGAVYHLPPLYYYLVFPFTILGANPVFQALPNALFSFYQSLYLFI
;
A
#
# COMPACT_ATOMS: atom_id res chain seq x y z
N MET A 1 -28.54 46.76 -25.85
CA MET A 1 -27.95 45.63 -25.11
C MET A 1 -26.49 45.50 -25.55
N ASN A 2 -25.56 46.15 -24.85
CA ASN A 2 -24.14 46.18 -25.26
C ASN A 2 -23.45 44.87 -24.88
N ARG A 3 -22.94 44.12 -25.88
CA ARG A 3 -22.06 42.98 -25.62
C ARG A 3 -20.67 43.51 -25.28
N VAL A 4 -20.27 43.37 -24.01
CA VAL A 4 -18.88 43.57 -23.60
C VAL A 4 -18.08 42.39 -24.15
N THR A 5 -17.35 42.61 -25.24
CA THR A 5 -16.42 41.63 -25.80
C THR A 5 -15.15 41.64 -24.97
N VAL A 6 -15.04 40.72 -24.01
CA VAL A 6 -13.81 40.51 -23.25
C VAL A 6 -12.77 39.86 -24.18
N PRO A 7 -11.56 40.42 -24.32
CA PRO A 7 -10.55 39.88 -25.22
C PRO A 7 -10.05 38.51 -24.75
N ILE A 8 -9.98 37.54 -25.68
CA ILE A 8 -9.55 36.15 -25.41
C ILE A 8 -8.18 36.06 -24.71
N LYS A 9 -7.30 37.05 -24.93
CA LYS A 9 -6.01 37.16 -24.22
C LYS A 9 -6.17 37.36 -22.71
N GLU A 10 -7.18 38.09 -22.23
CA GLU A 10 -7.45 38.27 -20.79
C GLU A 10 -7.94 36.98 -20.13
N ILE A 11 -8.74 36.19 -20.86
CA ILE A 11 -9.22 34.88 -20.39
C ILE A 11 -8.04 33.89 -20.29
N SER A 12 -7.19 33.85 -21.31
CA SER A 12 -5.96 33.04 -21.33
C SER A 12 -4.97 33.44 -20.22
N ALA A 13 -4.82 34.74 -19.95
CA ALA A 13 -3.94 35.23 -18.90
C ALA A 13 -4.45 34.82 -17.50
N ASN A 14 -5.76 34.89 -17.26
CA ASN A 14 -6.38 34.47 -16.00
C ASN A 14 -6.24 32.97 -15.72
N LEU A 15 -6.35 32.13 -16.76
CA LEU A 15 -6.14 30.68 -16.64
C LEU A 15 -4.69 30.32 -16.28
N LYS A 16 -3.71 31.08 -16.80
CA LYS A 16 -2.28 30.89 -16.48
C LYS A 16 -1.89 31.33 -15.06
N THR A 17 -2.74 32.13 -14.40
CA THR A 17 -2.49 32.70 -13.05
C THR A 17 -3.25 31.99 -11.92
N ASN A 18 -3.86 30.83 -12.16
CA ASN A 18 -4.38 29.99 -11.07
C ASN A 18 -3.22 29.30 -10.33
N LYS A 19 -2.48 30.07 -9.53
CA LYS A 19 -1.45 29.58 -8.60
C LYS A 19 -2.03 28.74 -7.45
N THR A 20 -3.35 28.56 -7.38
CA THR A 20 -4.07 27.77 -6.39
C THR A 20 -3.84 26.26 -6.51
N TYR A 21 -3.45 25.76 -7.68
CA TYR A 21 -3.13 24.32 -7.85
C TYR A 21 -1.78 23.94 -7.24
N LEU A 22 -0.81 24.86 -7.22
CA LEU A 22 0.52 24.60 -6.67
C LEU A 22 0.50 24.22 -5.17
N PRO A 23 -0.15 24.98 -4.27
CA PRO A 23 -0.25 24.57 -2.87
C PRO A 23 -1.05 23.28 -2.69
N ALA A 24 -2.07 23.04 -3.54
CA ALA A 24 -2.82 21.78 -3.50
C ALA A 24 -1.93 20.56 -3.82
N TYR A 25 -1.12 20.63 -4.88
CA TYR A 25 -0.16 19.57 -5.22
C TYR A 25 0.89 19.37 -4.11
N ILE A 26 1.40 20.46 -3.52
CA ILE A 26 2.36 20.38 -2.41
C ILE A 26 1.73 19.65 -1.22
N LEU A 27 0.49 19.98 -0.87
CA LEU A 27 -0.22 19.33 0.24
C LEU A 27 -0.50 17.85 -0.04
N ILE A 28 -0.86 17.49 -1.27
CA ILE A 28 -1.06 16.09 -1.66
C ILE A 28 0.25 15.30 -1.54
N VAL A 29 1.35 15.83 -2.08
CA VAL A 29 2.67 15.19 -1.98
C VAL A 29 3.12 15.07 -0.52
N ALA A 30 2.92 16.12 0.28
CA ALA A 30 3.25 16.09 1.71
C ALA A 30 2.42 15.05 2.47
N ALA A 31 1.11 14.96 2.21
CA ALA A 31 0.23 13.98 2.84
C ALA A 31 0.59 12.54 2.43
N LEU A 32 0.86 12.30 1.15
CA LEU A 32 1.31 10.99 0.65
C LEU A 32 2.67 10.60 1.25
N GLY A 33 3.64 11.52 1.27
CA GLY A 33 4.95 11.29 1.85
C GLY A 33 4.89 10.98 3.35
N PHE A 34 4.14 11.78 4.12
CA PHE A 34 3.94 11.55 5.54
C PHE A 34 3.19 10.24 5.82
N GLY A 35 2.16 9.95 5.03
CA GLY A 35 1.39 8.70 5.13
C GLY A 35 2.25 7.46 4.83
N PHE A 36 3.14 7.54 3.84
CA PHE A 36 4.05 6.44 3.54
C PHE A 36 5.10 6.26 4.63
N PHE A 37 5.73 7.36 5.07
CA PHE A 37 6.76 7.33 6.10
C PHE A 37 6.25 6.76 7.42
N SER A 38 5.09 7.22 7.89
CA SER A 38 4.49 6.71 9.13
C SER A 38 4.19 5.21 9.08
N ARG A 39 3.78 4.68 7.91
CA ARG A 39 3.59 3.24 7.71
C ARG A 39 4.91 2.47 7.75
N LEU A 40 5.97 2.97 7.11
CA LEU A 40 7.29 2.35 7.18
C LEU A 40 7.79 2.28 8.63
N VAL A 41 7.72 3.39 9.37
CA VAL A 41 8.09 3.40 10.80
C VAL A 41 7.25 2.41 11.59
N SER A 42 5.95 2.32 11.31
CA SER A 42 5.05 1.38 11.99
C SER A 42 5.41 -0.09 11.75
N VAL A 43 5.80 -0.44 10.52
CA VAL A 43 6.26 -1.80 10.19
C VAL A 43 7.45 -2.21 11.08
N PHE A 44 8.45 -1.34 11.22
CA PHE A 44 9.66 -1.66 11.98
C PHE A 44 9.52 -1.50 13.50
N THR A 45 8.58 -0.68 13.96
CA THR A 45 8.47 -0.30 15.38
C THR A 45 7.37 -1.04 16.13
N TYR A 46 6.23 -1.28 15.47
CA TYR A 46 5.01 -1.79 16.13
C TYR A 46 4.58 -3.17 15.66
N THR A 47 5.15 -3.69 14.56
CA THR A 47 4.81 -5.04 14.09
C THR A 47 5.60 -6.06 14.90
N THR A 48 4.99 -6.54 15.98
CA THR A 48 5.57 -7.59 16.80
C THR A 48 5.19 -8.95 16.21
N PHE A 49 6.17 -9.65 15.65
CA PHE A 49 6.04 -11.05 15.23
C PHE A 49 6.22 -12.00 16.42
N ASP A 50 5.60 -11.66 17.55
CA ASP A 50 5.61 -12.48 18.75
C ASP A 50 4.40 -13.41 18.75
N ILE A 51 4.60 -14.62 19.28
CA ILE A 51 3.65 -15.74 19.30
C ILE A 51 2.33 -15.40 20.04
N GLY A 52 2.23 -14.25 20.73
CA GLY A 52 1.01 -13.80 21.43
C GLY A 52 0.29 -12.57 20.86
N GLY A 53 0.94 -11.75 20.02
CA GLY A 53 0.39 -10.44 19.60
C GLY A 53 -0.43 -10.49 18.31
N ALA A 54 0.07 -11.23 17.31
CA ALA A 54 -0.54 -11.35 15.99
C ALA A 54 -0.23 -12.72 15.36
N PRO A 55 -0.74 -13.83 15.92
CA PRO A 55 -0.36 -15.18 15.52
C PRO A 55 -0.65 -15.48 14.04
N ASP A 56 -1.66 -14.85 13.45
CA ASP A 56 -1.99 -15.01 12.02
C ASP A 56 -0.91 -14.39 11.12
N GLN A 57 -0.41 -13.19 11.45
CA GLN A 57 0.64 -12.53 10.65
C GLN A 57 1.95 -13.32 10.68
N VAL A 58 2.30 -13.88 11.83
CA VAL A 58 3.47 -14.75 12.00
C VAL A 58 3.30 -16.04 11.21
N ARG A 59 2.14 -16.70 11.32
CA ARG A 59 1.83 -17.93 10.56
C ARG A 59 1.94 -17.68 9.06
N ASP A 60 1.31 -16.63 8.56
CA ASP A 60 1.31 -16.32 7.14
C ASP A 60 2.71 -15.95 6.65
N ALA A 61 3.49 -15.21 7.46
CA ALA A 61 4.91 -14.91 7.21
C ALA A 61 5.73 -16.16 6.93
N PHE A 62 5.67 -17.13 7.82
CA PHE A 62 6.39 -18.38 7.62
C PHE A 62 5.84 -19.19 6.44
N LEU A 63 4.54 -19.11 6.16
CA LEU A 63 3.94 -19.87 5.08
C LEU A 63 4.49 -19.46 3.70
N TYR A 64 4.42 -18.17 3.36
CA TYR A 64 4.96 -17.73 2.07
C TYR A 64 6.50 -17.72 2.06
N MET A 65 7.19 -17.59 3.19
CA MET A 65 8.65 -17.82 3.21
C MET A 65 9.02 -19.29 2.90
N ASN A 66 8.21 -20.25 3.36
CA ASN A 66 8.42 -21.67 3.08
C ASN A 66 7.98 -22.08 1.67
N MET A 67 7.31 -21.23 0.90
CA MET A 67 7.00 -21.50 -0.51
C MET A 67 8.26 -21.74 -1.36
N TRP A 68 9.42 -21.20 -0.95
CA TRP A 68 10.73 -21.50 -1.55
C TRP A 68 11.12 -22.99 -1.47
N GLN A 69 10.53 -23.75 -0.54
CA GLN A 69 10.76 -25.19 -0.37
C GLN A 69 9.91 -26.03 -1.34
N GLY A 70 9.14 -25.39 -2.23
CA GLY A 70 8.28 -26.06 -3.22
C GLY A 70 6.86 -26.34 -2.74
N ASN A 71 6.50 -25.96 -1.52
CA ASN A 71 5.14 -26.10 -1.01
C ASN A 71 4.30 -24.86 -1.37
N LEU A 72 3.69 -24.87 -2.55
CA LEU A 72 2.89 -23.78 -3.08
C LEU A 72 1.39 -24.02 -2.81
N PRO A 73 0.70 -23.14 -2.05
CA PRO A 73 -0.71 -23.34 -1.76
C PRO A 73 -1.56 -23.17 -3.03
N ILE A 74 -2.24 -24.23 -3.46
CA ILE A 74 -3.14 -24.19 -4.64
C ILE A 74 -4.48 -23.56 -4.29
N LEU A 75 -5.05 -23.94 -3.13
CA LEU A 75 -6.37 -23.49 -2.66
C LEU A 75 -6.28 -22.48 -1.51
N GLY A 76 -5.06 -22.09 -1.15
CA GLY A 76 -4.77 -21.30 0.06
C GLY A 76 -4.31 -22.20 1.21
N PRO A 77 -3.91 -21.61 2.34
CA PRO A 77 -3.51 -22.39 3.50
C PRO A 77 -4.69 -22.90 4.32
N GLU A 78 -4.52 -24.09 4.90
CA GLU A 78 -5.49 -24.70 5.79
C GLU A 78 -5.61 -23.89 7.09
N SER A 79 -6.83 -23.73 7.58
CA SER A 79 -7.07 -23.15 8.90
C SER A 79 -6.64 -24.13 10.02
N SER A 80 -6.39 -23.58 11.20
CA SER A 80 -6.11 -24.37 12.42
C SER A 80 -7.25 -25.31 12.85
N LYS A 81 -8.43 -25.23 12.21
CA LYS A 81 -9.59 -26.10 12.45
C LYS A 81 -9.75 -27.22 11.41
N GLY A 82 -8.81 -27.38 10.48
CA GLY A 82 -8.82 -28.42 9.45
C GLY A 82 -9.77 -28.15 8.28
N ALA A 83 -9.40 -28.65 7.10
CA ALA A 83 -10.14 -28.72 5.81
C ALA A 83 -10.78 -27.43 5.24
N VAL A 84 -10.72 -26.31 5.96
CA VAL A 84 -11.23 -25.00 5.51
C VAL A 84 -10.05 -24.09 5.18
N TYR A 85 -10.00 -23.63 3.94
CA TYR A 85 -9.06 -22.61 3.48
C TYR A 85 -9.50 -21.25 4.02
N HIS A 86 -8.62 -20.58 4.76
CA HIS A 86 -8.99 -19.33 5.46
C HIS A 86 -8.69 -18.07 4.65
N LEU A 87 -7.78 -18.14 3.67
CA LEU A 87 -7.40 -17.03 2.80
C LEU A 87 -7.19 -17.53 1.35
N PRO A 88 -7.62 -16.76 0.34
CA PRO A 88 -7.36 -17.10 -1.06
C PRO A 88 -5.85 -17.18 -1.36
N PRO A 89 -5.42 -18.12 -2.23
CA PRO A 89 -4.02 -18.33 -2.57
C PRO A 89 -3.37 -17.09 -3.20
N LEU A 90 -4.14 -16.26 -3.91
CA LEU A 90 -3.65 -15.09 -4.63
C LEU A 90 -2.84 -14.14 -3.73
N TYR A 91 -3.27 -13.93 -2.49
CA TYR A 91 -2.53 -13.07 -1.55
C TYR A 91 -1.11 -13.61 -1.30
N TYR A 92 -0.96 -14.92 -1.11
CA TYR A 92 0.33 -15.56 -0.85
C TYR A 92 1.25 -15.45 -2.06
N TYR A 93 0.74 -15.65 -3.28
CA TYR A 93 1.56 -15.46 -4.48
C TYR A 93 1.94 -14.00 -4.73
N LEU A 94 1.08 -13.05 -4.35
CA LEU A 94 1.38 -11.62 -4.48
C LEU A 94 2.48 -11.18 -3.50
N VAL A 95 2.46 -11.72 -2.28
CA VAL A 95 3.43 -11.41 -1.22
C VAL A 95 4.73 -12.21 -1.37
N PHE A 96 4.67 -13.44 -1.91
CA PHE A 96 5.80 -14.37 -2.02
C PHE A 96 7.08 -13.74 -2.61
N PRO A 97 7.07 -12.99 -3.72
CA PRO A 97 8.28 -12.38 -4.26
C PRO A 97 8.99 -11.44 -3.29
N PHE A 98 8.25 -10.79 -2.38
CA PHE A 98 8.81 -9.87 -1.40
C PHE A 98 9.57 -10.57 -0.27
N THR A 99 9.46 -11.90 -0.17
CA THR A 99 10.28 -12.69 0.77
C THR A 99 11.78 -12.63 0.43
N ILE A 100 12.15 -12.21 -0.79
CA ILE A 100 13.53 -11.96 -1.19
C ILE A 100 14.20 -10.87 -0.36
N LEU A 101 13.43 -9.98 0.28
CA LEU A 101 13.95 -8.89 1.12
C LEU A 101 14.59 -9.39 2.42
N GLY A 102 14.31 -10.64 2.80
CA GLY A 102 15.01 -11.32 3.89
C GLY A 102 14.11 -12.28 4.66
N ALA A 103 14.75 -13.14 5.46
CA ALA A 103 14.06 -14.12 6.29
C ALA A 103 13.49 -13.54 7.59
N ASN A 104 13.67 -12.25 7.87
CA ASN A 104 13.02 -11.62 9.02
C ASN A 104 11.54 -11.38 8.68
N PRO A 105 10.59 -11.91 9.49
CA PRO A 105 9.15 -11.71 9.27
C PRO A 105 8.73 -10.24 9.13
N VAL A 106 9.47 -9.30 9.74
CA VAL A 106 9.21 -7.85 9.62
C VAL A 106 9.19 -7.38 8.17
N PHE A 107 10.04 -7.92 7.31
CA PHE A 107 10.06 -7.55 5.89
C PHE A 107 8.80 -7.96 5.15
N GLN A 108 8.08 -8.94 5.68
CA GLN A 108 6.87 -9.48 5.08
C GLN A 108 5.64 -8.60 5.34
N ALA A 109 5.74 -7.61 6.23
CA ALA A 109 4.75 -6.56 6.40
C ALA A 109 4.93 -5.40 5.40
N LEU A 110 6.08 -5.29 4.72
CA LEU A 110 6.34 -4.24 3.72
C LEU A 110 5.37 -4.27 2.53
N PRO A 111 4.97 -5.42 1.97
CA PRO A 111 3.98 -5.49 0.91
C PRO A 111 2.63 -4.87 1.33
N ASN A 112 2.22 -5.08 2.58
CA ASN A 112 1.00 -4.48 3.11
C ASN A 112 1.12 -2.94 3.19
N ALA A 113 2.27 -2.43 3.64
CA ALA A 113 2.55 -0.99 3.65
C ALA A 113 2.56 -0.41 2.22
N LEU A 114 3.14 -1.12 1.27
CA LEU A 114 3.20 -0.75 -0.15
C LEU A 114 1.80 -0.70 -0.79
N PHE A 115 0.99 -1.75 -0.63
CA PHE A 115 -0.36 -1.79 -1.20
C PHE A 115 -1.29 -0.77 -0.56
N SER A 116 -1.17 -0.54 0.75
CA SER A 116 -1.90 0.54 1.44
C SER A 116 -1.53 1.93 0.90
N PHE A 117 -0.25 2.14 0.56
CA PHE A 117 0.20 3.37 -0.06
C PHE A 117 -0.34 3.53 -1.48
N TYR A 118 -0.30 2.49 -2.31
CA TYR A 118 -0.89 2.52 -3.66
C TYR A 118 -2.39 2.83 -3.63
N GLN A 119 -3.13 2.25 -2.67
CA GLN A 119 -4.55 2.59 -2.46
C GLN A 119 -4.72 4.07 -2.13
N SER A 120 -3.83 4.63 -1.31
CA SER A 120 -3.89 6.06 -0.94
C SER A 120 -3.61 6.94 -2.16
N LEU A 121 -2.66 6.57 -3.01
CA LEU A 121 -2.35 7.28 -4.25
C LEU A 121 -3.55 7.30 -5.21
N TYR A 122 -4.25 6.16 -5.36
CA TYR A 122 -5.43 6.04 -6.22
C TYR A 122 -6.57 7.00 -5.81
N LEU A 123 -6.69 7.35 -4.52
CA LEU A 123 -7.72 8.27 -4.06
C LEU A 123 -7.49 9.74 -4.49
N PHE A 124 -6.27 10.08 -4.91
CA PHE A 124 -5.90 11.45 -5.31
C PHE A 124 -5.75 11.63 -6.83
N ILE A 125 -5.91 10.56 -7.61
CA ILE A 125 -5.85 10.55 -9.09
C ILE A 125 -7.24 10.32 -9.64
#